data_AF-A0A943L8A4-F1
#
_entry.id   AF-A0A943L8A4-F1
#
_cell.length_a   1.000
_cell.length_b   1.000
_cell.length_c   1.000
_cell.angle_alpha   90.00
_cell.angle_beta   90.00
_cell.angle_gamma   90.00
#
_symmetry.space_group_name_H-M   'P 1'
#
loop_
_entity.id
_entity.type
_entity.pdbx_description
1 polymer ?
#
loop_
_entity_poly.entity_id
_entity_poly.type
_entity_poly.pdbx_seq_one_letter_code
_entity_poly.pdbx_strand_id
1 'polypeptide(L)'
;MNWSIDFCGGIEIIETPGHMSGHISIYIKESRTLIAGDALVIEDNKLTIANPQYTLDMGEAKKSINKLLNYDIDKIICYHGGVYQTDIKEALENI
;
A
#
# COMPACT_ATOMS: atom_id res chain seq x y z
N MET A 1 -8.16 -9.65 -8.14
CA MET A 1 -7.19 -10.40 -9.00
C MET A 1 -5.90 -9.59 -9.09
N ASN A 2 -4.77 -10.19 -9.45
CA ASN A 2 -3.51 -9.46 -9.66
C ASN A 2 -3.14 -9.49 -11.15
N TRP A 3 -2.75 -8.35 -11.70
CA TRP A 3 -2.34 -8.21 -13.09
C TRP A 3 -0.85 -7.86 -13.12
N SER A 4 -0.04 -8.60 -13.87
CA SER A 4 1.37 -8.27 -14.04
C SER A 4 1.65 -7.81 -15.47
N ILE A 5 2.42 -6.73 -15.60
CA ILE A 5 2.84 -6.14 -16.87
C ILE A 5 4.37 -6.16 -16.89
N ASP A 6 4.95 -6.70 -17.96
CA ASP A 6 6.41 -6.76 -18.13
C ASP A 6 6.95 -5.46 -18.74
N PHE A 7 6.73 -4.36 -18.01
CA PHE A 7 7.20 -3.02 -18.33
C PHE A 7 7.75 -2.37 -17.05
N CYS A 8 8.71 -1.43 -17.18
CA CYS A 8 9.36 -0.74 -16.05
C CYS A 8 9.88 -1.67 -14.95
N GLY A 9 10.59 -2.75 -15.31
CA GLY A 9 11.16 -3.67 -14.32
C GLY A 9 10.16 -4.63 -13.69
N GLY A 10 8.98 -4.77 -14.29
CA GLY A 10 7.92 -5.66 -13.83
C GLY A 10 6.98 -4.95 -12.87
N ILE A 11 5.78 -4.63 -13.34
CA ILE A 11 4.73 -4.00 -12.53
C ILE A 11 3.68 -5.05 -12.17
N GLU A 12 3.16 -4.95 -10.95
CA GLU A 12 1.97 -5.67 -10.51
C GLU A 12 0.92 -4.68 -9.99
N ILE A 13 -0.30 -4.80 -10.51
CA ILE A 13 -1.46 -4.07 -10.00
C ILE A 13 -2.13 -4.90 -8.93
N ILE A 14 -2.27 -4.32 -7.75
CA ILE A 14 -2.81 -4.96 -6.55
C ILE A 14 -4.10 -4.23 -6.19
N GLU A 15 -5.24 -4.92 -6.27
CA GLU A 15 -6.47 -4.41 -5.67
C GLU A 15 -6.27 -4.20 -4.18
N THR A 16 -6.56 -2.98 -3.71
CA THR A 16 -6.50 -2.57 -2.31
C THR A 16 -7.77 -1.79 -1.92
N PRO A 17 -8.97 -2.41 -2.07
CA PRO A 17 -10.24 -1.77 -1.73
C PRO A 17 -10.34 -1.46 -0.23
N GLY A 18 -11.25 -0.53 0.10
CA GLY A 18 -11.55 -0.13 1.47
C GLY A 18 -11.63 1.38 1.59
N HIS A 19 -10.53 2.09 1.31
CA HIS A 19 -10.55 3.55 1.19
C HIS A 19 -11.58 3.99 0.15
N MET A 20 -11.45 3.44 -1.06
CA MET A 20 -12.46 3.46 -2.11
C MET A 20 -12.68 2.03 -2.62
N SER A 21 -13.87 1.72 -3.14
CA SER A 21 -14.20 0.36 -3.62
C SER A 21 -13.35 -0.11 -4.80
N GLY A 22 -12.89 0.82 -5.64
CA GLY A 22 -12.02 0.55 -6.79
C GLY A 22 -10.55 0.89 -6.56
N HIS A 23 -10.12 1.05 -5.31
CA HIS A 23 -8.75 1.47 -5.01
C HIS A 23 -7.72 0.38 -5.39
N ILE A 24 -6.59 0.80 -5.94
CA ILE A 24 -5.46 -0.07 -6.29
C ILE A 24 -4.16 0.48 -5.73
N SER A 25 -3.21 -0.41 -5.53
CA SER A 25 -1.81 -0.09 -5.30
C SER A 25 -0.97 -0.72 -6.42
N ILE A 26 0.23 -0.18 -6.63
CA ILE A 26 1.13 -0.62 -7.70
C ILE A 26 2.43 -1.08 -7.08
N TYR A 27 2.84 -2.31 -7.37
CA TYR A 27 4.13 -2.83 -6.94
C TYR A 27 5.09 -2.91 -8.11
N ILE A 28 6.26 -2.28 -7.98
CA ILE A 28 7.33 -2.28 -8.97
C ILE A 28 8.39 -3.27 -8.49
N LYS A 29 8.54 -4.39 -9.20
CA LYS A 29 9.36 -5.54 -8.79
C LYS A 29 10.84 -5.21 -8.75
N GLU A 30 11.38 -4.60 -9.80
CA GLU A 30 12.81 -4.28 -9.90
C GLU A 30 13.30 -3.40 -8.74
N SER A 31 12.50 -2.43 -8.30
CA SER A 31 12.86 -1.51 -7.21
C SER A 31 12.23 -1.86 -5.86
N ARG A 32 11.51 -2.99 -5.76
CA ARG A 32 10.77 -3.44 -4.56
C ARG A 32 9.96 -2.31 -3.93
N THR A 33 9.32 -1.50 -4.79
CA THR A 33 8.63 -0.26 -4.39
C THR A 33 7.12 -0.44 -4.51
N LEU A 34 6.40 -0.18 -3.43
CA LEU A 34 4.95 -0.10 -3.41
C LEU A 34 4.49 1.35 -3.51
N ILE A 35 3.76 1.69 -4.58
CA ILE A 35 2.97 2.91 -4.63
C ILE A 35 1.61 2.58 -4.00
N ALA A 36 1.44 2.99 -2.75
CA ALA A 36 0.27 2.66 -1.95
C ALA A 36 -0.95 3.52 -2.29
N GLY A 37 -0.75 4.72 -2.86
CA GLY A 37 -1.82 5.69 -3.04
C GLY A 37 -2.35 6.14 -1.67
N ASP A 38 -3.66 6.01 -1.46
CA ASP A 38 -4.33 6.35 -0.20
C ASP A 38 -4.66 5.11 0.65
N ALA A 39 -4.29 3.90 0.23
CA ALA A 39 -4.45 2.70 1.07
C ALA A 39 -3.61 2.77 2.36
N LEU A 40 -2.46 3.44 2.29
CA LEU A 40 -1.58 3.77 3.40
C LEU A 40 -1.27 5.27 3.35
N VAL A 41 -1.10 5.88 4.50
CA VAL A 41 -0.67 7.27 4.64
C VAL A 41 0.48 7.36 5.63
N ILE A 42 1.25 8.45 5.56
CA ILE A 42 2.28 8.75 6.55
C ILE A 42 1.81 9.94 7.36
N GLU A 43 1.55 9.72 8.65
CA GLU A 43 1.15 10.74 9.62
C GLU A 43 2.11 10.67 10.80
N ASP A 44 2.59 11.82 11.28
CA ASP A 44 3.57 11.91 12.38
C ASP A 44 4.82 11.00 12.19
N ASN A 45 5.31 10.91 10.94
CA ASN A 45 6.41 10.05 10.52
C ASN A 45 6.17 8.53 10.74
N LYS A 46 4.92 8.12 10.90
CA LYS A 46 4.53 6.71 11.02
C LYS A 46 3.67 6.31 9.85
N LEU A 47 3.90 5.11 9.36
CA LEU A 47 3.01 4.48 8.39
C LEU A 47 1.70 4.11 9.11
N THR A 48 0.56 4.46 8.53
CA THR A 48 -0.77 4.14 9.05
C THR A 48 -1.74 3.85 7.91
N ILE A 49 -2.90 3.29 8.26
CA ILE A 49 -4.01 3.04 7.33
C ILE A 49 -4.65 4.34 6.85
N ALA A 50 -5.31 4.29 5.70
CA ALA A 50 -6.23 5.32 5.22
C ALA A 50 -7.07 5.93 6.36
N ASN A 51 -7.21 7.26 6.37
CA ASN A 51 -7.92 7.97 7.43
C ASN A 51 -9.37 7.44 7.56
N PRO A 52 -9.80 6.98 8.75
CA PRO A 52 -11.13 6.39 8.94
C PRO A 52 -12.30 7.29 8.58
N GLN A 53 -12.14 8.62 8.70
CA GLN A 53 -13.18 9.58 8.35
C GLN A 53 -13.47 9.62 6.84
N TYR A 54 -12.49 9.24 6.02
CA TYR A 54 -12.56 9.29 4.56
C TYR A 54 -12.47 7.90 3.91
N THR A 55 -12.75 6.85 4.67
CA THR A 55 -12.63 5.46 4.22
C THR A 55 -13.99 4.78 4.18
N LEU A 56 -14.37 4.25 3.01
CA LEU A 56 -15.68 3.62 2.81
C LEU A 56 -15.87 2.35 3.65
N ASP A 57 -14.83 1.52 3.77
CA ASP A 57 -14.84 0.28 4.55
C ASP A 57 -13.48 0.03 5.19
N MET A 58 -13.40 0.29 6.50
CA MET A 58 -12.18 0.09 7.29
C MET A 58 -11.81 -1.39 7.45
N GLY A 59 -12.79 -2.29 7.47
CA GLY A 59 -12.53 -3.72 7.58
C GLY A 59 -11.88 -4.25 6.30
N GLU A 60 -12.38 -3.82 5.15
CA GLU A 60 -11.80 -4.17 3.85
C GLU A 60 -10.44 -3.50 3.64
N ALA A 61 -10.26 -2.24 4.06
CA ALA A 61 -8.97 -1.56 4.02
C ALA A 61 -7.90 -2.34 4.82
N LYS A 62 -8.23 -2.87 6.00
CA LYS A 62 -7.33 -3.72 6.79
C LYS A 62 -7.00 -5.04 6.09
N LYS A 63 -7.96 -5.68 5.41
CA LYS A 63 -7.66 -6.88 4.60
C LYS A 63 -6.73 -6.56 3.44
N SER A 64 -6.91 -5.41 2.80
CA SER A 64 -6.03 -4.92 1.75
C SER A 64 -4.60 -4.71 2.25
N ILE A 65 -4.41 -4.13 3.44
CA ILE A 65 -3.08 -3.99 4.06
C ILE A 65 -2.46 -5.35 4.38
N ASN A 66 -3.23 -6.27 4.96
CA ASN A 66 -2.74 -7.63 5.22
C ASN A 66 -2.28 -8.35 3.95
N LYS A 67 -2.91 -8.08 2.80
CA LYS A 67 -2.46 -8.62 1.51
C LYS A 67 -1.06 -8.10 1.13
N LEU A 68 -0.74 -6.85 1.47
CA LEU A 68 0.55 -6.23 1.16
C LEU A 68 1.73 -6.86 1.92
N LEU A 69 1.48 -7.51 3.07
CA LEU A 69 2.50 -8.27 3.82
C LEU A 69 3.09 -9.46 3.04
N ASN A 70 2.44 -9.89 1.96
CA ASN A 70 2.96 -10.94 1.08
C ASN A 70 4.00 -10.44 0.07
N TYR A 71 4.24 -9.13 0.02
CA TYR A 71 5.20 -8.50 -0.87
C TYR A 71 6.47 -8.14 -0.12
N ASP A 72 7.54 -8.13 -0.88
CA ASP A 72 8.88 -7.87 -0.40
C ASP A 72 9.24 -6.41 -0.71
N ILE A 73 9.00 -5.52 0.25
CA ILE A 73 8.93 -4.07 0.01
C ILE A 73 10.07 -3.36 0.72
N ASP A 74 10.90 -2.62 -0.04
CA ASP A 74 11.98 -1.77 0.47
C ASP A 74 11.58 -0.28 0.55
N LYS A 75 10.48 0.09 -0.12
CA LYS A 75 9.98 1.47 -0.18
C LYS A 75 8.48 1.53 -0.38
N ILE A 76 7.80 2.35 0.41
CA ILE A 76 6.39 2.69 0.20
C ILE A 76 6.28 4.16 -0.19
N ILE A 77 5.46 4.45 -1.20
CA ILE A 77 5.09 5.81 -1.61
C ILE A 77 3.59 5.98 -1.34
N CYS A 78 3.27 6.78 -0.34
CA CYS A 78 1.92 7.18 0.01
C CYS A 78 1.60 8.53 -0.65
N TYR A 79 0.36 8.74 -1.08
CA TYR A 79 -0.07 10.04 -1.59
C TYR A 79 0.00 11.10 -0.47
N HIS A 80 -0.48 10.76 0.72
CA HIS A 80 -0.31 11.57 1.92
C HIS A 80 0.97 11.21 2.68
N GLY A 81 1.86 12.20 2.79
CA GLY A 81 3.09 12.13 3.57
C GLY A 81 4.33 11.59 2.83
N GLY A 82 4.18 11.08 1.61
CA GLY A 82 5.31 10.82 0.71
C GLY A 82 5.96 9.44 0.88
N VAL A 83 7.27 9.42 1.13
CA VAL A 83 8.08 8.18 1.07
C VAL A 83 8.34 7.61 2.46
N TYR A 84 8.11 6.31 2.64
CA TYR A 84 8.41 5.55 3.86
C TYR A 84 9.38 4.40 3.57
N GLN A 85 10.45 4.29 4.36
CA GLN A 85 11.54 3.31 4.14
C GLN A 85 12.08 2.67 5.43
N THR A 86 11.39 2.83 6.56
CA THR A 86 11.88 2.39 7.87
C THR A 86 11.04 1.23 8.38
N ASP A 87 11.65 0.09 8.71
CA ASP A 87 11.01 -1.06 9.35
C ASP A 87 9.65 -1.45 8.71
N ILE A 88 9.58 -1.45 7.37
CA ILE A 88 8.33 -1.53 6.60
C ILE A 88 7.44 -2.69 7.02
N LYS A 89 8.02 -3.89 7.17
CA LYS A 89 7.25 -5.08 7.53
C LYS A 89 6.60 -4.95 8.90
N GLU A 90 7.37 -4.52 9.90
CA GLU A 90 6.87 -4.30 11.26
C GLU A 90 5.83 -3.17 11.27
N ALA A 91 6.04 -2.10 10.50
CA ALA A 91 5.09 -1.02 10.38
C ALA A 91 3.74 -1.51 9.81
N LEU A 92 3.76 -2.34 8.76
CA LEU A 92 2.55 -2.93 8.18
C LEU A 92 1.85 -3.92 9.10
N GLU A 93 2.59 -4.71 9.88
CA GLU A 93 2.03 -5.67 10.86
C GLU A 93 1.32 -4.98 12.03
N ASN A 94 1.66 -3.72 12.31
CA ASN A 94 1.11 -2.93 13.41
C ASN A 94 -0.08 -2.03 13.02
N ILE A 95 -0.60 -2.15 11.79
CA ILE A 95 -1.76 -1.39 11.27
C ILE A 95 -3.05 -2.24 11.31
#